data_AF-A0ABC8R7P5-F1
#
_entry.id   AF-A0ABC8R7P5-F1
#
_cell.length_a   1.000
_cell.length_b   1.000
_cell.length_c   1.000
_cell.angle_alpha   90.00
_cell.angle_beta   90.00
_cell.angle_gamma   90.00
#
_symmetry.space_group_name_H-M   'P 1'
#
loop_
_entity.id
_entity.type
_entity.pdbx_description
1 polymer ?
#
loop_
_entity_poly.entity_id
_entity_poly.type
_entity_poly.pdbx_seq_one_letter_code
_entity_poly.pdbx_strand_id
1 'polypeptide(L)'
;MSLVVTGDSMTDQILLQKELDGILRDYVGRESPLYFAERLTEHYKHPNGEGPHIYLKREDLNHTGAHKINNAVAQALLAKRLGKKRIIAETGAGQHGVATSTVCARFGLQCVIYMGAQDMERQSLNVFRMRLLGAEVCFACLFLLILNY
;
A
#
# COMPACT_ATOMS: atom_id res chain seq x y z
N MET A 1 6.37 3.15 -9.43
CA MET A 1 7.44 3.92 -8.74
C MET A 1 8.36 2.92 -8.05
N SER A 2 9.55 2.70 -8.62
CA SER A 2 10.53 1.72 -8.13
C SER A 2 11.76 2.49 -7.63
N LEU A 3 11.99 2.50 -6.32
CA LEU A 3 13.23 3.00 -5.72
C LEU A 3 14.28 1.90 -5.85
N VAL A 4 15.29 2.10 -6.70
CA VAL A 4 16.50 1.27 -6.72
C VAL A 4 17.39 1.75 -5.58
N VAL A 5 17.66 0.90 -4.59
CA VAL A 5 18.59 1.22 -3.51
C VAL A 5 19.89 0.47 -3.74
N THR A 6 20.95 1.24 -3.94
CA THR A 6 22.34 0.79 -3.96
C THR A 6 22.82 0.68 -2.51
N GLY A 7 22.91 -0.54 -1.99
CA GLY A 7 23.47 -0.84 -0.68
C GLY A 7 24.48 -1.97 -0.80
N ASP A 8 25.75 -1.67 -0.51
CA ASP A 8 26.94 -2.46 -0.84
C ASP A 8 27.28 -3.60 0.15
N SER A 9 26.40 -3.95 1.09
CA SER A 9 26.66 -5.04 2.05
C SER A 9 25.50 -6.05 2.16
N MET A 10 25.83 -7.35 2.03
CA MET A 10 24.87 -8.48 2.12
C MET A 10 24.15 -8.51 3.49
N THR A 11 24.84 -8.08 4.55
CA THR A 11 24.30 -8.05 5.92
C THR A 11 23.18 -7.04 6.07
N ASP A 12 23.29 -5.87 5.44
CA ASP A 12 22.26 -4.83 5.52
C ASP A 12 20.96 -5.25 4.83
N GLN A 13 21.08 -5.99 3.72
CA GLN A 13 19.94 -6.56 3.00
C GLN A 13 19.22 -7.61 3.84
N ILE A 14 19.96 -8.52 4.50
CA ILE A 14 19.39 -9.54 5.39
C ILE A 14 18.65 -8.89 6.57
N LEU A 15 19.24 -7.86 7.19
CA LEU A 15 18.61 -7.14 8.29
C LEU A 15 17.36 -6.37 7.85
N LEU A 16 17.37 -5.80 6.64
CA LEU A 16 16.19 -5.13 6.07
C LEU A 16 15.06 -6.14 5.83
N GLN A 17 15.37 -7.27 5.20
CA GLN A 17 14.39 -8.30 4.90
C GLN A 17 13.77 -8.85 6.19
N LYS A 18 14.57 -9.14 7.22
CA LYS A 18 14.09 -9.64 8.51
C LYS A 18 13.15 -8.66 9.22
N GLU A 19 13.47 -7.36 9.18
CA GLU A 19 12.61 -6.33 9.75
C GLU A 19 11.31 -6.20 8.94
N LEU A 20 11.40 -6.21 7.61
CA LEU A 20 10.25 -6.18 6.71
C LEU A 20 9.31 -7.36 6.96
N ASP A 21 9.83 -8.59 7.04
CA ASP A 21 9.04 -9.80 7.27
C ASP A 21 8.31 -9.75 8.61
N GLY A 22 8.97 -9.24 9.66
CA GLY A 22 8.33 -9.02 10.95
C GLY A 22 7.15 -8.06 10.86
N ILE A 23 7.30 -6.93 10.15
CA ILE A 23 6.21 -5.95 9.99
C ILE A 23 5.10 -6.50 9.10
N LEU A 24 5.43 -7.22 8.03
CA LEU A 24 4.45 -7.85 7.15
C LEU A 24 3.61 -8.88 7.93
N ARG A 25 4.22 -9.67 8.80
CA ARG A 25 3.49 -10.63 9.64
C ARG A 25 2.65 -9.93 10.71
N ASP A 26 3.30 -9.11 11.55
CA ASP A 26 2.71 -8.67 12.81
C ASP A 26 1.84 -7.41 12.67
N TYR A 27 2.05 -6.60 11.63
CA TYR A 27 1.27 -5.38 11.38
C TYR A 27 0.37 -5.47 10.16
N VAL A 28 0.85 -6.06 9.05
CA VAL A 28 0.02 -6.23 7.84
C VAL A 28 -0.92 -7.43 7.94
N GLY A 29 -0.52 -8.48 8.67
CA GLY A 29 -1.30 -9.72 8.80
C GLY A 29 -0.96 -10.78 7.74
N ARG A 30 0.28 -10.78 7.23
CA ARG A 30 0.75 -11.82 6.29
C ARG A 30 1.14 -13.11 7.03
N GLU A 31 1.04 -14.28 6.39
CA GLU A 31 0.55 -14.50 5.03
C GLU A 31 -0.98 -14.48 4.93
N SER A 32 -1.50 -13.96 3.81
CA SER A 32 -2.93 -14.04 3.50
C SER A 32 -3.32 -15.45 3.05
N PRO A 33 -4.49 -15.97 3.44
CA PRO A 33 -4.91 -17.32 3.05
C PRO A 33 -5.23 -17.42 1.54
N LEU A 34 -5.03 -18.62 0.98
CA LEU A 34 -5.58 -19.00 -0.32
C LEU A 34 -6.90 -19.75 -0.08
N TYR A 35 -8.03 -19.09 -0.35
CA TYR A 35 -9.35 -19.61 -0.03
C TYR A 35 -9.96 -20.33 -1.23
N PHE A 36 -10.37 -21.59 -1.06
CA PHE A 36 -11.11 -22.32 -2.08
C PHE A 36 -12.57 -21.86 -2.07
N ALA A 37 -13.06 -21.29 -3.16
CA ALA A 37 -14.42 -20.77 -3.23
C ALA A 37 -15.38 -21.87 -3.70
N GLU A 38 -15.88 -22.70 -2.77
CA GLU A 38 -16.65 -23.91 -3.11
C GLU A 38 -17.92 -23.57 -3.91
N ARG A 39 -18.68 -22.58 -3.44
CA ARG A 39 -19.93 -22.16 -4.08
C ARG A 39 -19.72 -21.55 -5.46
N LEU A 40 -18.63 -20.81 -5.65
CA LEU A 40 -18.30 -20.18 -6.92
C LEU A 40 -17.80 -21.24 -7.91
N THR A 41 -16.98 -22.17 -7.43
CA THR A 41 -16.53 -23.34 -8.20
C THR A 41 -17.73 -24.15 -8.69
N GLU A 42 -18.70 -24.45 -7.81
CA GLU A 42 -19.91 -25.17 -8.17
C GLU A 42 -20.77 -24.42 -9.20
N HIS A 43 -20.89 -23.10 -9.04
CA HIS A 43 -21.68 -22.27 -9.96
C HIS A 43 -21.19 -22.31 -11.41
N TYR A 44 -19.88 -22.44 -11.62
CA TYR A 44 -19.26 -22.48 -12.95
C TYR A 44 -19.02 -23.90 -13.49
N LYS A 45 -19.50 -24.94 -12.80
CA LYS A 45 -19.45 -26.29 -13.36
C LYS A 45 -20.40 -26.40 -14.56
N HIS A 46 -19.91 -27.05 -15.60
CA HIS A 46 -20.71 -27.44 -16.75
C HIS A 46 -21.69 -28.57 -16.38
N PRO A 47 -22.79 -28.75 -17.14
CA PRO A 47 -23.76 -29.82 -16.89
C PRO A 47 -23.18 -31.25 -16.92
N ASN A 48 -22.03 -31.44 -17.57
CA ASN A 48 -21.28 -32.71 -17.60
C ASN A 48 -20.43 -32.94 -16.32
N GLY A 49 -20.49 -32.04 -15.34
CA GLY A 49 -19.76 -32.13 -14.07
C GLY A 49 -18.34 -31.58 -14.10
N GLU A 50 -17.87 -31.10 -15.26
CA GLU A 50 -16.52 -30.55 -15.42
C GLU A 50 -16.50 -29.03 -15.16
N GLY A 51 -15.40 -28.51 -14.64
CA GLY A 51 -15.27 -27.07 -14.42
C GLY A 51 -13.97 -26.70 -13.71
N PRO A 52 -13.59 -25.41 -13.72
CA PRO A 52 -12.38 -24.94 -13.05
C PRO A 52 -12.56 -24.93 -11.53
N HIS A 53 -11.49 -25.25 -10.79
CA HIS A 53 -11.42 -24.94 -9.37
C HIS A 53 -11.07 -23.47 -9.18
N ILE A 54 -11.89 -22.74 -8.40
CA ILE A 54 -11.70 -21.31 -8.19
C ILE A 54 -11.16 -21.06 -6.79
N TYR A 55 -9.96 -20.47 -6.72
CA TYR A 55 -9.31 -20.05 -5.49
C TYR A 55 -9.15 -18.53 -5.45
N LEU A 56 -9.32 -17.94 -4.27
CA LEU A 56 -9.17 -16.50 -4.03
C LEU A 56 -7.97 -16.28 -3.12
N LYS A 57 -6.96 -15.55 -3.61
CA LYS A 57 -5.86 -15.06 -2.76
C LYS A 57 -6.36 -13.87 -1.95
N ARG A 58 -6.51 -14.03 -0.64
CA ARG A 58 -7.24 -13.10 0.24
C ARG A 58 -6.43 -11.87 0.67
N GLU A 59 -5.84 -11.14 -0.27
CA GLU A 59 -5.13 -9.87 0.00
C GLU A 59 -6.07 -8.75 0.49
N ASP A 60 -7.38 -8.96 0.41
CA ASP A 60 -8.40 -8.11 1.04
C ASP A 60 -8.33 -8.12 2.57
N LEU A 61 -7.74 -9.16 3.18
CA LEU A 61 -7.59 -9.27 4.63
C LEU A 61 -6.38 -8.52 5.20
N ASN A 62 -5.53 -7.97 4.33
CA ASN A 62 -4.38 -7.20 4.78
C ASN A 62 -4.83 -5.96 5.56
N HIS A 63 -4.02 -5.50 6.51
CA HIS A 63 -4.26 -4.21 7.17
C HIS A 63 -4.43 -3.10 6.11
N THR A 64 -5.45 -2.25 6.26
CA THR A 64 -6.02 -1.29 5.26
C THR A 64 -6.95 -1.88 4.19
N GLY A 65 -7.13 -3.20 4.15
CA GLY A 65 -8.09 -3.88 3.27
C GLY A 65 -7.61 -4.08 1.83
N ALA A 66 -6.31 -3.91 1.54
CA ALA A 66 -5.78 -4.03 0.19
C ALA A 66 -4.29 -4.42 0.15
N HIS A 67 -3.87 -5.01 -0.96
CA HIS A 67 -2.46 -5.37 -1.22
C HIS A 67 -1.49 -4.18 -1.26
N LYS A 68 -1.98 -2.94 -1.43
CA LYS A 68 -1.14 -1.74 -1.58
C LYS A 68 -0.25 -1.47 -0.36
N ILE A 69 -0.67 -1.92 0.83
CA ILE A 69 0.10 -1.78 2.08
C ILE A 69 1.44 -2.54 2.04
N ASN A 70 1.50 -3.68 1.33
CA ASN A 70 2.72 -4.50 1.25
C ASN A 70 3.89 -3.69 0.69
N ASN A 71 3.65 -2.98 -0.41
CA ASN A 71 4.66 -2.10 -1.02
C ASN A 71 4.91 -0.85 -0.18
N ALA A 72 3.87 -0.24 0.38
CA ALA A 72 4.02 0.98 1.18
C ALA A 72 4.94 0.75 2.39
N VAL A 73 4.79 -0.37 3.09
CA VAL A 73 5.66 -0.73 4.23
C VAL A 73 7.12 -0.84 3.80
N ALA A 74 7.39 -1.57 2.71
CA ALA A 74 8.75 -1.76 2.22
C ALA A 74 9.41 -0.42 1.85
N GLN A 75 8.71 0.43 1.09
CA GLN A 75 9.25 1.74 0.71
C GLN A 75 9.42 2.69 1.90
N ALA A 76 8.50 2.69 2.86
CA ALA A 76 8.61 3.54 4.04
C ALA A 76 9.74 3.09 4.97
N LEU A 77 9.91 1.79 5.16
CA LEU A 77 11.03 1.23 5.92
C LEU A 77 12.37 1.59 5.28
N LEU A 78 12.44 1.48 3.95
CA LEU A 78 13.62 1.86 3.19
C LEU A 78 13.93 3.35 3.32
N ALA A 79 12.92 4.22 3.15
CA ALA A 79 13.06 5.66 3.33
C ALA A 79 13.56 6.02 4.74
N LYS A 80 13.03 5.36 5.78
CA LYS A 80 13.48 5.51 7.17
C LYS A 80 14.95 5.15 7.32
N ARG A 81 15.40 4.03 6.76
CA ARG A 81 16.82 3.61 6.81
C ARG A 81 17.74 4.55 6.04
N LEU A 82 17.27 5.13 4.94
CA LEU A 82 17.96 6.19 4.20
C LEU A 82 17.95 7.55 4.91
N GLY A 83 17.44 7.63 6.15
CA GLY A 83 17.40 8.86 6.95
C GLY A 83 16.41 9.90 6.45
N LYS A 84 15.48 9.52 5.55
CA LYS A 84 14.44 10.42 5.06
C LYS A 84 13.39 10.61 6.14
N LYS A 85 12.95 11.85 6.30
CA LYS A 85 11.93 12.25 7.30
C LYS A 85 10.55 12.47 6.69
N ARG A 86 10.47 12.47 5.36
CA ARG A 86 9.27 12.83 4.59
C ARG A 86 9.09 11.88 3.41
N ILE A 87 7.85 11.49 3.17
CA ILE A 87 7.39 10.72 2.01
C ILE A 87 6.35 11.55 1.27
N ILE A 88 6.47 11.56 -0.06
CA ILE A 88 5.48 12.12 -0.97
C ILE A 88 4.92 11.01 -1.85
N ALA A 89 3.64 11.09 -2.19
CA ALA A 89 3.03 10.20 -3.18
C ALA A 89 1.86 10.88 -3.88
N GLU A 90 1.61 10.51 -5.14
CA GLU A 90 0.36 10.85 -5.81
C GLU A 90 -0.73 9.78 -5.62
N THR A 91 -1.99 10.19 -5.70
CA THR A 91 -3.11 9.24 -5.75
C THR A 91 -4.30 9.79 -6.54
N GLY A 92 -5.02 8.89 -7.23
CA GLY A 92 -6.32 9.17 -7.82
C GLY A 92 -7.44 8.69 -6.88
N ALA A 93 -7.78 7.39 -6.93
CA ALA A 93 -8.83 6.81 -6.09
C ALA A 93 -8.61 6.90 -4.56
N GLY A 94 -7.39 7.24 -4.10
CA GLY A 94 -7.07 7.43 -2.69
C GLY A 94 -6.57 6.20 -1.94
N GLN A 95 -6.74 4.97 -2.46
CA GLN A 95 -6.29 3.76 -1.76
C GLN A 95 -4.77 3.70 -1.55
N HIS A 96 -3.99 4.14 -2.54
CA HIS A 96 -2.53 4.21 -2.39
C HIS A 96 -2.14 5.26 -1.35
N GLY A 97 -2.76 6.43 -1.40
CA GLY A 97 -2.56 7.49 -0.41
C GLY A 97 -2.87 7.01 1.00
N VAL A 98 -3.99 6.32 1.23
CA VAL A 98 -4.34 5.73 2.53
C VAL A 98 -3.28 4.72 3.00
N ALA A 99 -2.81 3.82 2.14
CA ALA A 99 -1.74 2.88 2.50
C ALA A 99 -0.45 3.61 2.90
N THR A 100 -0.05 4.63 2.11
CA THR A 100 1.15 5.44 2.37
C THR A 100 1.01 6.25 3.67
N SER A 101 -0.13 6.88 3.92
CA SER A 101 -0.40 7.61 5.17
C SER A 101 -0.33 6.68 6.39
N THR A 102 -0.91 5.48 6.30
CA THR A 102 -0.89 4.48 7.39
C THR A 102 0.54 4.11 7.79
N VAL A 103 1.40 3.81 6.81
CA VAL A 103 2.80 3.43 7.12
C VAL A 103 3.63 4.61 7.59
N CYS A 104 3.38 5.81 7.05
CA CYS A 104 4.05 7.02 7.52
C CYS A 104 3.70 7.31 8.98
N ALA A 105 2.43 7.20 9.35
CA ALA A 105 1.97 7.33 10.73
C ALA A 105 2.65 6.32 11.65
N ARG A 106 2.76 5.06 11.24
CA ARG A 106 3.46 4.00 12.00
C ARG A 106 4.94 4.33 12.21
N PHE A 107 5.63 4.80 11.18
CA PHE A 107 7.07 5.03 11.23
C PHE A 107 7.47 6.43 11.72
N GLY A 108 6.49 7.30 12.01
CA GLY A 108 6.74 8.68 12.41
C GLY A 108 7.32 9.55 11.28
N LEU A 109 6.97 9.25 10.02
CA LEU A 109 7.40 9.99 8.84
C LEU A 109 6.33 11.03 8.47
N GLN A 110 6.77 12.21 8.01
CA GLN A 110 5.87 13.19 7.42
C GLN A 110 5.33 12.65 6.10
N CYS A 111 4.02 12.78 5.89
CA CYS A 111 3.34 12.27 4.69
C CYS A 111 2.64 13.41 3.96
N VAL A 112 2.99 13.61 2.69
CA VAL A 112 2.29 14.55 1.82
C VAL A 112 1.73 13.77 0.62
N ILE A 113 0.41 13.80 0.45
CA ILE A 113 -0.28 13.14 -0.66
C ILE A 113 -0.81 14.18 -1.64
N TYR A 114 -0.40 14.06 -2.89
CA TYR A 114 -0.92 14.89 -3.99
C TYR A 114 -2.09 14.17 -4.67
N MET A 115 -3.22 14.86 -4.79
CA MET A 115 -4.44 14.28 -5.35
C MET A 115 -5.16 15.30 -6.23
N GLY A 116 -5.70 14.86 -7.37
CA GLY A 116 -6.45 15.73 -8.28
C GLY A 116 -7.69 16.31 -7.59
N ALA A 117 -8.00 17.58 -7.82
CA ALA A 117 -9.08 18.27 -7.11
C ALA A 117 -10.45 17.58 -7.27
N GLN A 118 -10.76 17.12 -8.49
CA GLN A 118 -11.99 16.37 -8.75
C GLN A 118 -12.01 15.01 -8.05
N ASP A 119 -10.87 14.33 -7.96
CA ASP A 119 -10.79 13.04 -7.25
C ASP A 119 -10.90 13.22 -5.74
N MET A 120 -10.39 14.33 -5.19
CA MET A 120 -10.56 14.67 -3.77
C MET A 120 -12.04 14.82 -3.39
N GLU A 121 -12.83 15.45 -4.26
CA GLU A 121 -14.28 15.58 -4.08
C GLU A 121 -14.97 14.21 -4.17
N ARG A 122 -14.68 13.44 -5.22
CA ARG A 122 -15.27 12.11 -5.46
C ARG A 122 -14.92 11.10 -4.37
N GLN A 123 -13.72 11.19 -3.81
CA GLN A 123 -13.16 10.23 -2.84
C GLN A 123 -12.95 10.88 -1.47
N SER A 124 -13.88 11.74 -1.06
CA SER A 124 -13.82 12.50 0.19
C SER A 124 -13.55 11.63 1.44
N LEU A 125 -14.08 10.41 1.48
CA LEU A 125 -13.83 9.47 2.57
C LEU A 125 -12.37 9.02 2.65
N ASN A 126 -11.70 8.79 1.50
CA ASN A 126 -10.28 8.44 1.50
C ASN A 126 -9.43 9.66 1.83
N VAL A 127 -9.81 10.86 1.38
CA VAL A 127 -9.16 12.11 1.81
C VAL A 127 -9.26 12.28 3.33
N PHE A 128 -10.44 12.04 3.89
CA PHE A 128 -10.65 12.08 5.34
C PHE A 128 -9.78 11.06 6.08
N ARG A 129 -9.73 9.81 5.61
CA ARG A 129 -8.85 8.77 6.19
C ARG A 129 -7.38 9.16 6.16
N MET A 130 -6.89 9.70 5.05
CA MET A 130 -5.50 10.16 4.95
C MET A 130 -5.19 11.27 5.96
N ARG A 131 -6.10 12.25 6.11
CA ARG A 131 -5.96 13.33 7.10
C ARG A 131 -6.03 12.83 8.53
N LEU A 132 -6.92 11.86 8.82
CA LEU A 132 -7.02 11.22 10.13
C LEU A 132 -5.73 10.49 10.52
N LEU A 133 -5.02 9.93 9.53
CA LEU A 133 -3.71 9.32 9.68
C LEU A 133 -2.56 10.35 9.75
N GLY A 134 -2.86 11.64 9.77
CA GLY A 134 -1.87 12.72 9.91
C GLY A 134 -1.17 13.13 8.60
N ALA A 135 -1.64 12.67 7.44
CA ALA A 135 -1.09 13.10 6.17
C ALA A 135 -1.66 14.45 5.71
N GLU A 136 -0.80 15.27 5.14
CA GLU A 136 -1.20 16.47 4.42
C GLU A 136 -1.67 16.06 3.02
N VAL A 137 -2.92 16.39 2.65
CA VAL A 137 -3.48 16.08 1.33
C VAL A 137 -3.59 17.37 0.52
N CYS A 138 -2.69 17.52 -0.44
CA CYS A 138 -2.56 18.71 -1.29
C CYS A 138 -3.25 18.50 -2.63
N PHE A 139 -3.86 19.57 -3.14
CA PHE A 139 -4.39 19.59 -4.50
C PHE A 139 -3.24 19.53 -5.51
N ALA A 140 -3.28 18.54 -6.39
CA ALA A 140 -2.39 18.46 -7.54
C ALA A 140 -3.01 19.24 -8.71
N CYS A 141 -2.58 20.49 -8.91
CA CYS A 141 -2.61 21.08 -10.25
C CYS A 141 -1.30 20.68 -10.93
N LEU A 142 -1.36 20.18 -12.17
CA LEU A 142 -0.20 19.73 -12.97
C LEU A 142 0.98 20.73 -12.97
N PHE A 143 0.69 22.00 -12.70
CA PHE A 143 1.63 23.12 -12.70
C PHE A 143 2.44 23.29 -11.39
N LEU A 144 1.96 22.82 -10.24
CA LEU A 144 2.58 23.09 -8.94
C LEU A 144 3.64 22.05 -8.52
N LEU A 145 3.60 20.84 -9.09
CA LEU A 145 4.59 19.79 -8.80
C LEU A 145 5.98 20.08 -9.38
N ILE A 146 6.07 20.95 -10.39
CA ILE A 146 7.33 21.30 -11.06
C ILE A 146 8.03 22.50 -10.38
N LEU A 147 7.31 23.33 -9.62
CA LEU A 147 7.82 24.63 -9.13
C LEU A 147 8.25 24.66 -7.66
N ASN A 148 8.20 23.53 -6.94
CA ASN A 148 8.60 23.47 -5.51
C ASN A 148 9.70 22.42 -5.22
N TYR A 149 10.45 22.00 -6.25
CA TYR A 149 11.65 21.17 -6.12
C TYR A 149 12.82 21.77 -6.90
#